data_AF-A0A0S4U6Y3-F1
#
_entry.id   AF-A0A0S4U6Y3-F1
#
_cell.length_a   1.000
_cell.length_b   1.000
_cell.length_c   1.000
_cell.angle_alpha   90.00
_cell.angle_beta   90.00
_cell.angle_gamma   90.00
#
_symmetry.space_group_name_H-M   'P 1'
#
loop_
_entity.id
_entity.type
_entity.pdbx_description
1 polymer ?
#
loop_
_entity_poly.entity_id
_entity_poly.type
_entity_poly.pdbx_seq_one_letter_code
_entity_poly.pdbx_strand_id
1 'polypeptide(L)'
;MDTIINALLQLFALSLLVERIVDVVHKVFAVPPRKPDSSPDWGVPGTVLSFILGLVICYAYGFDIIKVVVGAQANQYVGIVLTALVIAGGSAGVRVIIETLRAIIKANRAETEARLQQAKLQLSSLAGASAHAQDTRLPLGGQRPVLSMLTLIDDRPTEAARLFDAQGTYRRGCSEFVCAVLGIAYEQANDLMGDDPQEIIDWSTVTPGAIVGWKKTGGSGHVSVYVKDGFSTYIDVREPASSNDPNPKPRRLNSYGNAQKMYLSSRFGN
;
A
#
# COMPACT_ATOMS: atom_id res chain seq x y z
N MET A 1 -7.28 -10.05 20.41
CA MET A 1 -7.10 -8.85 19.55
C MET A 1 -7.48 -7.58 20.30
N ASP A 2 -8.60 -7.57 21.03
CA ASP A 2 -9.07 -6.39 21.76
C ASP A 2 -8.08 -5.86 22.81
N THR A 3 -7.33 -6.74 23.48
CA THR A 3 -6.27 -6.36 24.42
C THR A 3 -5.11 -5.61 23.77
N ILE A 4 -4.70 -6.03 22.57
CA ILE A 4 -3.63 -5.39 21.80
C ILE A 4 -4.09 -4.03 21.27
N ILE A 5 -5.32 -3.98 20.74
CA ILE A 5 -5.92 -2.73 20.23
C ILE A 5 -6.02 -1.71 21.37
N ASN A 6 -6.54 -2.11 22.53
CA ASN A 6 -6.66 -1.22 23.68
C ASN A 6 -5.31 -0.69 24.16
N ALA A 7 -4.28 -1.53 24.19
CA ALA A 7 -2.97 -1.11 24.65
C ALA A 7 -2.26 -0.19 23.64
N LEU A 8 -2.44 -0.41 22.33
CA LEU A 8 -1.98 0.52 21.29
C LEU A 8 -2.71 1.86 21.37
N LEU A 9 -4.01 1.85 21.67
CA LEU A 9 -4.81 3.06 21.85
C LEU A 9 -4.35 3.85 23.08
N GLN A 10 -4.04 3.16 24.17
CA GLN A 10 -3.48 3.74 25.39
C GLN A 10 -2.10 4.36 25.14
N LEU A 11 -1.23 3.67 24.39
CA LEU A 11 0.08 4.20 23.98
C LEU A 11 -0.04 5.45 23.10
N PHE A 12 -0.99 5.45 22.17
CA PHE A 12 -1.27 6.59 21.31
C PHE A 12 -1.80 7.80 22.10
N ALA A 13 -2.74 7.56 23.01
CA ALA A 13 -3.25 8.61 23.90
C ALA A 13 -2.13 9.18 24.79
N LEU A 14 -1.26 8.31 25.31
CA LEU A 14 -0.12 8.71 26.13
C LEU A 14 0.91 9.53 25.33
N SER A 15 1.22 9.15 24.09
CA SER A 15 2.16 9.91 23.25
C SER A 15 1.62 11.31 22.92
N LEU A 16 0.32 11.42 22.60
CA LEU A 16 -0.32 12.71 22.36
C LEU A 16 -0.35 13.58 23.62
N LEU A 17 -0.61 12.98 24.79
CA LEU A 17 -0.59 13.69 26.06
C LEU A 17 0.81 14.23 26.39
N VAL A 18 1.85 13.41 26.21
CA VAL A 18 3.24 13.83 26.43
C VAL A 18 3.62 14.97 25.48
N GLU A 19 3.30 14.84 24.19
CA GLU A 19 3.54 15.89 23.20
C GLU A 19 2.88 17.22 23.60
N ARG A 20 1.62 17.17 24.08
CA ARG A 20 0.90 18.36 24.56
C ARG A 20 1.44 18.93 25.85
N ILE A 21 1.87 18.10 26.80
CA ILE A 21 2.49 18.56 28.05
C ILE A 21 3.81 19.26 27.75
N VAL A 22 4.64 18.70 26.87
CA VAL A 22 5.91 19.33 26.45
C VAL A 22 5.64 20.69 25.81
N ASP A 23 4.67 20.78 24.88
CA ASP A 23 4.30 22.05 24.22
C ASP A 23 3.75 23.10 25.23
N VAL A 24 2.94 22.67 26.21
CA VAL A 24 2.39 23.56 27.26
C VAL A 24 3.47 24.01 28.25
N VAL A 25 4.26 23.11 28.80
CA VAL A 25 5.37 23.45 29.71
C VAL A 25 6.33 24.41 29.03
N HIS A 26 6.60 24.18 27.75
CA HIS A 26 7.44 25.07 26.97
C HIS A 26 6.83 26.47 26.80
N LYS A 27 5.56 26.57 26.41
CA LYS A 27 4.83 27.86 26.30
C LYS A 27 4.76 28.63 27.61
N VAL A 28 4.69 27.92 28.74
CA VAL A 28 4.56 28.52 30.07
C VAL A 28 5.91 28.95 30.64
N PHE A 29 6.98 28.18 30.43
CA PHE A 29 8.25 28.37 31.14
C PHE A 29 9.41 28.90 30.30
N ALA A 30 9.38 28.79 28.96
CA ALA A 30 10.58 29.01 28.15
C ALA A 30 10.63 30.32 27.33
N VAL A 31 9.51 31.01 27.06
CA VAL A 31 9.55 32.23 26.21
C VAL A 31 8.49 33.28 26.63
N PRO A 32 8.85 34.55 26.96
CA PRO A 32 7.90 35.65 27.07
C PRO A 32 7.32 36.00 25.69
N PRO A 33 6.09 36.52 25.59
CA PRO A 33 5.33 36.56 24.33
C PRO A 33 6.09 37.36 23.26
N ARG A 34 6.66 36.66 22.28
CA ARG A 34 7.21 37.25 21.05
C ARG A 34 6.46 36.72 19.84
N LYS A 35 6.38 37.60 18.84
CA LYS A 35 5.43 37.63 17.72
C LYS A 35 5.26 36.32 16.95
N PRO A 36 4.06 36.09 16.38
CA PRO A 36 3.55 34.78 16.00
C PRO A 36 3.80 34.42 14.53
N ASP A 37 5.04 34.44 14.02
CA ASP A 37 5.26 34.13 12.59
C ASP A 37 6.42 33.16 12.28
N SER A 38 7.02 32.51 13.28
CA SER A 38 7.85 31.33 13.01
C SER A 38 7.74 30.36 14.18
N SER A 39 7.26 29.16 13.89
CA SER A 39 7.33 28.04 14.84
C SER A 39 8.79 27.84 15.21
N PRO A 40 9.18 27.92 16.49
CA PRO A 40 10.56 27.69 16.88
C PRO A 40 10.91 26.24 16.55
N ASP A 41 11.86 26.07 15.64
CA ASP A 41 12.31 24.77 15.17
C ASP A 41 13.25 24.18 16.23
N TRP A 42 12.66 23.49 17.21
CA TRP A 42 13.37 22.93 18.38
C TRP A 42 14.25 21.73 18.06
N GLY A 43 14.29 21.29 16.80
CA GLY A 43 15.24 20.31 16.25
C GLY A 43 15.63 19.18 17.21
N VAL A 44 16.94 18.96 17.33
CA VAL A 44 17.54 17.87 18.11
C VAL A 44 17.35 18.00 19.63
N PRO A 45 17.47 19.19 20.26
CA PRO A 45 17.29 19.33 21.71
C PRO A 45 15.90 18.91 22.23
N GLY A 46 14.83 19.24 21.48
CA GLY A 46 13.47 18.86 21.85
C GLY A 46 13.25 17.35 21.85
N THR A 47 13.83 16.65 20.88
CA THR A 47 13.77 15.18 20.80
C THR A 47 14.51 14.51 21.95
N VAL A 48 15.69 15.01 22.31
CA VAL A 48 16.49 14.45 23.43
C VAL A 48 15.75 14.61 24.75
N LEU A 49 15.15 15.78 25.01
CA LEU A 49 14.38 16.02 26.23
C LEU A 49 13.15 15.10 26.30
N SER A 50 12.44 14.96 25.18
CA SER A 50 11.26 14.08 25.07
C SER A 50 11.61 12.61 25.30
N PHE A 51 12.79 12.17 24.83
CA PHE A 51 13.30 10.82 25.07
C PHE A 51 13.63 10.56 26.54
N ILE A 52 14.33 11.48 27.19
CA ILE A 52 14.66 11.37 28.62
C ILE A 52 13.36 11.32 29.45
N LEU A 53 12.39 12.19 29.15
CA LEU A 53 11.10 12.20 29.84
C LEU A 53 10.33 10.89 29.60
N GLY A 54 10.31 10.40 28.36
CA GLY A 54 9.74 9.11 27.99
C GLY A 54 10.36 7.95 28.78
N LEU A 55 11.69 7.93 28.93
CA LEU A 55 12.40 6.90 29.72
C LEU A 55 11.98 6.95 31.19
N VAL A 56 11.91 8.12 31.80
CA VAL A 56 11.49 8.28 33.20
C VAL A 56 10.06 7.78 33.41
N ILE A 57 9.13 8.13 32.51
CA ILE A 57 7.74 7.67 32.57
C ILE A 57 7.67 6.15 32.40
N CYS A 58 8.32 5.59 31.37
CA CYS A 58 8.30 4.15 31.12
C CYS A 58 8.90 3.35 32.28
N TYR A 59 9.98 3.85 32.87
CA TYR A 59 10.61 3.23 34.04
C TYR A 59 9.72 3.30 35.29
N ALA A 60 9.15 4.47 35.61
CA ALA A 60 8.34 4.67 36.81
C ALA A 60 7.04 3.85 36.80
N TYR A 61 6.40 3.72 35.64
CA TYR A 61 5.11 3.03 35.50
C TYR A 61 5.25 1.59 35.00
N GLY A 62 6.48 1.11 34.73
CA GLY A 62 6.73 -0.24 34.21
C GLY A 62 6.11 -0.47 32.82
N PHE A 63 6.01 0.58 32.00
CA PHE A 63 5.45 0.48 30.65
C PHE A 63 6.45 -0.20 29.71
N ASP A 64 6.06 -1.37 29.21
CA ASP A 64 6.83 -2.17 28.27
C ASP A 64 5.95 -2.56 27.07
N ILE A 65 6.16 -1.87 25.94
CA ILE A 65 5.41 -2.13 24.71
C ILE A 65 5.63 -3.55 24.16
N ILE A 66 6.79 -4.15 24.39
CA ILE A 66 7.11 -5.49 23.89
C ILE A 66 6.35 -6.53 24.69
N LYS A 67 6.31 -6.38 26.01
CA LYS A 67 5.51 -7.24 26.89
C LYS A 67 4.02 -7.20 26.52
N VAL A 68 3.52 -6.01 26.18
CA VAL A 68 2.13 -5.78 25.78
C VAL A 68 1.81 -6.38 24.40
N VAL A 69 2.68 -6.18 23.41
CA VAL A 69 2.40 -6.56 22.01
C VAL A 69 2.71 -8.03 21.75
N VAL A 70 3.82 -8.54 22.29
CA VAL A 70 4.34 -9.87 21.96
C VAL A 70 3.92 -10.92 23.00
N GLY A 71 3.52 -10.50 24.21
CA GLY A 71 3.14 -11.42 25.29
C GLY A 71 4.29 -12.31 25.80
N ALA A 72 5.50 -12.17 25.24
CA ALA A 72 6.70 -12.88 25.65
C ALA A 72 7.44 -12.11 26.74
N GLN A 73 8.16 -12.83 27.60
CA GLN A 73 9.14 -12.23 28.52
C GLN A 73 10.34 -11.72 27.73
N ALA A 74 10.22 -10.54 27.15
CA ALA A 74 11.37 -9.79 26.65
C ALA A 74 12.14 -9.18 27.83
N ASN A 75 13.41 -8.86 27.61
CA ASN A 75 14.21 -8.11 28.58
C ASN A 75 13.56 -6.74 28.84
N GLN A 76 13.15 -6.51 30.08
CA GLN A 76 12.40 -5.32 30.53
C GLN A 76 13.07 -4.01 30.11
N TYR A 77 14.41 -3.95 30.13
CA TYR A 77 15.14 -2.75 29.75
C TYR A 77 14.98 -2.42 28.26
N VAL A 78 14.94 -3.45 27.40
CA VAL A 78 14.73 -3.28 25.96
C VAL A 78 13.34 -2.72 25.68
N GLY A 79 12.33 -3.26 26.37
CA GLY A 79 10.95 -2.80 26.26
C GLY A 79 10.75 -1.34 26.66
N ILE A 80 11.34 -0.94 27.78
CA ILE A 80 11.29 0.44 28.29
C ILE A 80 11.98 1.41 27.31
N VAL A 81 13.19 1.08 26.84
CA VAL A 81 13.93 1.94 25.90
C VAL A 81 13.17 2.09 24.58
N LEU A 82 12.62 1.01 24.04
CA LEU A 82 11.83 1.07 22.80
C LEU A 82 10.60 1.96 22.98
N THR A 83 9.90 1.81 24.10
CA THR A 83 8.70 2.59 24.40
C THR A 83 9.02 4.09 24.52
N ALA A 84 10.12 4.44 25.19
CA ALA A 84 10.58 5.81 25.29
C ALA A 84 10.97 6.42 23.93
N LEU A 85 11.59 5.62 23.05
CA LEU A 85 11.99 6.04 21.70
C LEU A 85 10.76 6.35 20.83
N VAL A 86 9.70 5.57 21.01
CA VAL A 86 8.40 5.78 20.36
C VAL A 86 7.74 7.06 20.86
N ILE A 87 7.73 7.30 22.18
CA ILE A 87 7.21 8.53 22.77
C ILE A 87 7.99 9.75 22.25
N ALA A 88 9.32 9.65 22.18
CA ALA A 88 10.19 10.73 21.68
C ALA A 88 9.98 11.03 20.18
N GLY A 89 9.66 10.02 19.38
CA GLY A 89 9.34 10.17 17.96
C GLY A 89 7.94 10.73 17.69
N GLY A 90 7.10 10.90 18.73
CA GLY A 90 5.74 11.40 18.62
C GLY A 90 4.91 10.65 17.56
N SER A 91 4.17 11.40 16.74
CA SER A 91 3.36 10.84 15.65
C SER A 91 4.16 10.11 14.56
N ALA A 92 5.43 10.50 14.32
CA ALA A 92 6.31 9.83 13.36
C ALA A 92 6.77 8.46 13.88
N GLY A 93 7.13 8.37 15.17
CA GLY A 93 7.50 7.11 15.83
C GLY A 93 6.36 6.10 15.82
N VAL A 94 5.13 6.55 16.12
CA VAL A 94 3.94 5.70 16.05
C VAL A 94 3.66 5.22 14.62
N ARG A 95 3.82 6.09 13.61
CA ARG A 95 3.62 5.71 12.20
C ARG A 95 4.56 4.58 11.78
N VAL A 96 5.83 4.65 12.15
CA VAL A 96 6.82 3.60 11.85
C VAL A 96 6.44 2.27 12.50
N ILE A 97 5.93 2.27 13.73
CA ILE A 97 5.43 1.04 14.37
C ILE A 97 4.25 0.46 13.61
N ILE A 98 3.27 1.29 13.23
CA ILE A 98 2.09 0.82 12.49
C ILE A 98 2.51 0.21 11.15
N GLU A 99 3.45 0.84 10.44
CA GLU A 99 3.99 0.32 9.18
C GLU A 99 4.73 -1.01 9.38
N THR A 100 5.54 -1.11 10.43
CA THR A 100 6.27 -2.34 10.77
C THR A 100 5.32 -3.47 11.15
N LEU A 101 4.30 -3.20 11.97
CA LEU A 101 3.27 -4.19 12.34
C LEU A 101 2.47 -4.64 11.11
N ARG A 102 2.10 -3.73 10.21
CA ARG A 102 1.45 -4.09 8.94
C ARG A 102 2.34 -4.97 8.08
N ALA A 103 3.63 -4.69 8.00
CA ALA A 103 4.59 -5.50 7.27
C ALA A 103 4.70 -6.92 7.86
N ILE A 104 4.78 -7.05 9.19
CA ILE A 104 4.82 -8.34 9.87
C ILE A 104 3.52 -9.13 9.63
N ILE A 105 2.34 -8.48 9.75
CA ILE A 105 1.05 -9.13 9.47
C ILE A 105 0.99 -9.61 8.02
N LYS A 106 1.47 -8.79 7.07
CA LYS A 106 1.52 -9.17 5.65
C LYS A 106 2.45 -10.36 5.41
N ALA A 107 3.61 -10.38 6.05
CA ALA A 107 4.57 -11.49 5.97
C ALA A 107 3.98 -12.78 6.55
N ASN A 108 3.38 -12.74 7.74
CA ASN A 108 2.75 -13.91 8.36
C ASN A 108 1.58 -14.45 7.52
N ARG A 109 0.81 -13.57 6.88
CA ARG A 109 -0.27 -13.97 5.98
C ARG A 109 0.28 -14.68 4.73
N ALA A 110 1.32 -14.12 4.11
CA ALA A 110 1.97 -14.73 2.96
C ALA A 110 2.55 -16.12 3.30
N GLU A 111 3.17 -16.26 4.47
CA GLU A 111 3.67 -17.56 4.94
C GLU A 111 2.54 -18.57 5.17
N THR A 112 1.42 -18.13 5.74
CA THR A 112 0.25 -18.99 5.97
C THR A 112 -0.38 -19.44 4.64
N GLU A 113 -0.48 -18.54 3.66
CA GLU A 113 -0.96 -18.85 2.31
C GLU A 113 -0.03 -19.84 1.59
N ALA A 114 1.28 -19.67 1.71
CA ALA A 114 2.27 -20.60 1.16
C ALA A 114 2.17 -22.00 1.78
N ARG A 115 2.03 -22.09 3.12
CA ARG A 115 1.79 -23.37 3.81
C ARG A 115 0.50 -24.04 3.36
N LEU A 116 -0.57 -23.27 3.15
CA LEU A 116 -1.86 -23.79 2.69
C LEU A 116 -1.80 -24.29 1.23
N GLN A 117 -1.06 -23.60 0.36
CA GLN A 117 -0.79 -24.07 -1.00
C GLN A 117 0.03 -25.36 -1.00
N GLN A 118 1.07 -25.44 -0.16
CA GLN A 118 1.88 -26.66 -0.02
C GLN A 118 1.05 -27.85 0.47
N ALA A 119 0.17 -27.63 1.46
CA ALA A 119 -0.77 -28.65 1.94
C ALA A 119 -1.75 -29.11 0.85
N LYS A 120 -2.26 -28.18 0.02
CA LYS A 120 -3.11 -28.51 -1.14
C LYS A 120 -2.38 -29.38 -2.17
N LEU A 121 -1.12 -29.06 -2.48
CA LEU A 121 -0.31 -29.85 -3.41
C LEU A 121 -0.03 -31.28 -2.89
N GLN A 122 0.19 -31.43 -1.59
CA GLN A 122 0.32 -32.75 -0.96
C GLN A 122 -0.99 -33.54 -0.99
N LEU A 123 -2.13 -32.88 -0.80
CA LEU A 123 -3.46 -33.51 -0.92
C LEU A 123 -3.76 -33.94 -2.36
N SER A 124 -3.43 -33.11 -3.36
CA SER A 124 -3.66 -33.45 -4.76
C SER A 124 -2.72 -34.57 -5.24
N SER A 125 -1.48 -34.64 -4.74
CA SER A 125 -0.58 -35.75 -5.06
C SER A 125 -1.05 -37.07 -4.45
N LEU A 126 -1.60 -37.05 -3.23
CA LEU A 126 -2.23 -38.22 -2.60
C LEU A 126 -3.52 -38.65 -3.33
N ALA A 127 -4.36 -37.70 -3.74
CA ALA A 127 -5.57 -37.99 -4.52
C ALA A 127 -5.22 -38.55 -5.92
N GLY A 128 -4.17 -38.03 -6.56
CA GLY A 128 -3.67 -38.54 -7.85
C GLY A 128 -3.08 -39.95 -7.76
N ALA A 129 -2.41 -40.29 -6.65
CA ALA A 129 -1.92 -41.66 -6.41
C ALA A 129 -3.07 -42.68 -6.25
N SER A 130 -4.24 -42.24 -5.78
CA SER A 130 -5.45 -43.07 -5.70
C SER A 130 -6.21 -43.21 -7.03
N ALA A 131 -5.97 -42.32 -7.99
CA ALA A 131 -6.68 -42.31 -9.28
C ALA A 131 -5.93 -43.08 -10.39
N HIS A 132 -4.71 -43.56 -10.14
CA HIS A 132 -3.89 -44.24 -11.15
C HIS A 132 -4.18 -45.75 -11.32
N ALA A 133 -5.35 -46.21 -10.86
CA ALA A 133 -5.83 -47.57 -11.11
C ALA A 133 -6.95 -47.68 -12.15
N GLN A 134 -7.50 -46.57 -12.68
CA GLN A 134 -8.57 -46.66 -13.68
C GLN A 134 -8.51 -45.56 -14.76
N ASP A 135 -8.38 -46.06 -15.99
CA ASP A 135 -8.88 -45.52 -17.25
C ASP A 135 -8.05 -44.55 -18.13
N THR A 136 -7.28 -45.19 -19.01
CA THR A 136 -7.33 -45.14 -20.48
C THR A 136 -8.17 -44.07 -21.25
N ARG A 137 -7.47 -43.41 -22.20
CA ARG A 137 -7.91 -42.78 -23.50
C ARG A 137 -8.75 -41.48 -23.41
N LEU A 138 -8.66 -40.48 -24.29
CA LEU A 138 -7.88 -40.07 -25.49
C LEU A 138 -8.20 -38.55 -25.70
N PRO A 139 -7.53 -37.82 -26.63
CA PRO A 139 -7.35 -36.36 -26.61
C PRO A 139 -8.28 -35.60 -27.58
N LEU A 140 -8.45 -34.29 -27.34
CA LEU A 140 -8.80 -33.23 -28.32
C LEU A 140 -8.77 -31.91 -27.50
N GLY A 141 -7.97 -30.89 -27.79
CA GLY A 141 -7.87 -30.18 -29.06
C GLY A 141 -8.38 -28.76 -28.80
N GLY A 142 -7.50 -27.75 -28.80
CA GLY A 142 -7.91 -26.37 -28.56
C GLY A 142 -6.78 -25.39 -28.22
N GLN A 143 -5.66 -25.44 -28.94
CA GLN A 143 -4.72 -24.32 -28.94
C GLN A 143 -5.39 -23.11 -29.59
N ARG A 144 -5.59 -22.05 -28.82
CA ARG A 144 -5.92 -20.73 -29.36
C ARG A 144 -4.65 -20.10 -29.94
N PRO A 145 -4.73 -19.41 -31.08
CA PRO A 145 -3.58 -18.80 -31.71
C PRO A 145 -3.03 -17.66 -30.85
N VAL A 146 -1.73 -17.70 -30.60
CA VAL A 146 -0.94 -16.62 -30.02
C VAL A 146 -0.84 -15.54 -31.10
N LEU A 147 -1.81 -14.63 -31.11
CA LEU A 147 -1.84 -13.53 -32.06
C LEU A 147 -0.72 -12.53 -31.70
N SER A 148 0.11 -12.29 -32.71
CA SER A 148 1.17 -11.30 -32.88
C SER A 148 1.17 -10.13 -31.88
N MET A 149 2.25 -10.03 -31.10
CA MET A 149 2.52 -9.02 -30.06
C MET A 149 2.65 -7.57 -30.55
N LEU A 150 2.53 -7.31 -31.86
CA LEU A 150 2.87 -6.03 -32.50
C LEU A 150 1.65 -5.21 -32.98
N THR A 151 0.43 -5.75 -32.91
CA THR A 151 -0.83 -5.00 -33.10
C THR A 151 -1.45 -4.54 -31.77
N LEU A 152 -0.72 -4.67 -30.66
CA LEU A 152 -1.29 -4.71 -29.30
C LEU A 152 -1.46 -3.35 -28.60
N ILE A 153 -1.02 -2.23 -29.18
CA ILE A 153 -1.09 -0.89 -28.56
C ILE A 153 -2.31 -0.11 -29.07
N ASP A 154 -2.52 -0.08 -30.39
CA ASP A 154 -3.59 0.70 -31.03
C ASP A 154 -5.00 0.27 -30.59
N ASP A 155 -5.17 -0.98 -30.15
CA ASP A 155 -6.45 -1.50 -29.70
C ASP A 155 -6.76 -1.20 -28.22
N ARG A 156 -5.77 -0.78 -27.42
CA ARG A 156 -5.95 -0.55 -25.97
C ARG A 156 -6.92 0.59 -25.65
N PRO A 157 -6.92 1.75 -26.33
CA PRO A 157 -7.92 2.80 -26.10
C PRO A 157 -9.33 2.30 -26.38
N THR A 158 -9.50 1.58 -27.48
CA THR A 158 -10.79 1.00 -27.91
C THR A 158 -11.28 -0.01 -26.88
N GLU A 159 -10.40 -0.90 -26.41
CA GLU A 159 -10.74 -1.88 -25.39
C GLU A 159 -11.05 -1.23 -24.04
N ALA A 160 -10.28 -0.22 -23.62
CA ALA A 160 -10.55 0.55 -22.41
C ALA A 160 -11.91 1.27 -22.48
N ALA A 161 -12.26 1.84 -23.63
CA ALA A 161 -13.57 2.45 -23.87
C ALA A 161 -14.69 1.40 -23.83
N ARG A 162 -14.51 0.25 -24.47
CA ARG A 162 -15.48 -0.87 -24.45
C ARG A 162 -15.73 -1.36 -23.02
N LEU A 163 -14.68 -1.54 -22.24
CA LEU A 163 -14.76 -1.97 -20.83
C LEU A 163 -15.39 -0.90 -19.93
N PHE A 164 -15.17 0.38 -20.23
CA PHE A 164 -15.85 1.50 -19.58
C PHE A 164 -17.35 1.50 -19.90
N ASP A 165 -17.74 1.37 -21.16
CA ASP A 165 -19.15 1.37 -21.58
C ASP A 165 -19.93 0.18 -20.99
N ALA A 166 -19.27 -0.97 -20.87
CA ALA A 166 -19.82 -2.15 -20.19
C ALA A 166 -20.05 -1.94 -18.69
N GLN A 167 -19.44 -0.92 -18.07
CA GLN A 167 -19.56 -0.60 -16.65
C GLN A 167 -19.33 -1.80 -15.72
N GLY A 168 -18.37 -2.66 -16.11
CA GLY A 168 -17.95 -3.83 -15.35
C GLY A 168 -17.37 -3.46 -13.99
N THR A 169 -17.29 -4.44 -13.08
CA THR A 169 -16.76 -4.23 -11.72
C THR A 169 -15.37 -4.81 -11.59
N TYR A 170 -14.44 -4.03 -11.04
CA TYR A 170 -13.00 -4.38 -10.93
C TYR A 170 -12.58 -4.34 -9.48
N ARG A 171 -12.89 -5.42 -8.74
CA ARG A 171 -12.71 -5.50 -7.28
C ARG A 171 -11.28 -5.29 -6.81
N ARG A 172 -10.28 -5.47 -7.66
CA ARG A 172 -8.87 -5.19 -7.36
C ARG A 172 -8.40 -3.82 -7.88
N GLY A 173 -9.33 -2.95 -8.26
CA GLY A 173 -9.11 -1.54 -8.58
C GLY A 173 -8.47 -1.33 -9.94
N CYS A 174 -7.69 -0.25 -10.06
CA CYS A 174 -7.03 0.18 -11.29
C CYS A 174 -6.20 -0.91 -11.97
N SER A 175 -5.46 -1.71 -11.19
CA SER A 175 -4.58 -2.73 -11.77
C SER A 175 -5.35 -3.84 -12.47
N GLU A 176 -6.49 -4.26 -11.94
CA GLU A 176 -7.33 -5.28 -12.58
C GLU A 176 -7.98 -4.77 -13.86
N PHE A 177 -8.42 -3.50 -13.86
CA PHE A 177 -8.90 -2.86 -15.08
C PHE A 177 -7.82 -2.82 -16.17
N VAL A 178 -6.61 -2.37 -15.83
CA VAL A 178 -5.50 -2.32 -16.79
C VAL A 178 -5.10 -3.70 -17.28
N CYS A 179 -5.05 -4.72 -16.40
CA CYS A 179 -4.78 -6.10 -16.83
C CYS A 179 -5.84 -6.63 -17.80
N ALA A 180 -7.12 -6.27 -17.58
CA ALA A 180 -8.20 -6.62 -18.50
C ALA A 180 -8.05 -5.96 -19.86
N VAL A 181 -7.68 -4.67 -19.90
CA VAL A 181 -7.38 -3.96 -21.16
C VAL A 181 -6.20 -4.60 -21.91
N LEU A 182 -5.16 -5.02 -21.18
CA LEU A 182 -3.97 -5.64 -21.74
C LEU A 182 -4.15 -7.12 -22.11
N GLY A 183 -5.24 -7.76 -21.67
CA GLY A 183 -5.47 -9.19 -21.87
C GLY A 183 -4.48 -10.10 -21.13
N ILE A 184 -3.93 -9.66 -19.99
CA ILE A 184 -2.94 -10.38 -19.19
C ILE A 184 -3.49 -10.88 -17.85
N ALA A 185 -2.75 -11.79 -17.21
CA ALA A 185 -3.00 -12.17 -15.83
C ALA A 185 -2.83 -10.96 -14.89
N TYR A 186 -3.49 -11.01 -13.72
CA TYR A 186 -3.43 -9.91 -12.77
C TYR A 186 -2.00 -9.64 -12.30
N GLU A 187 -1.61 -8.38 -12.41
CA GLU A 187 -0.40 -7.80 -11.83
C GLU A 187 -0.77 -6.54 -11.04
N GLN A 188 0.07 -6.18 -10.08
CA GLN A 188 -0.10 -4.98 -9.25
C GLN A 188 0.42 -3.73 -9.98
N ALA A 189 -0.14 -2.55 -9.64
CA ALA A 189 0.19 -1.27 -10.28
C ALA A 189 1.71 -0.99 -10.40
N ASN A 190 2.49 -1.29 -9.35
CA ASN A 190 3.93 -1.04 -9.39
C ASN A 190 4.65 -1.92 -10.43
N ASP A 191 4.20 -3.16 -10.63
CA ASP A 191 4.79 -4.10 -11.59
C ASP A 191 4.37 -3.71 -13.02
N LEU A 192 3.13 -3.26 -13.20
CA LEU A 192 2.62 -2.73 -14.47
C LEU A 192 3.36 -1.46 -14.91
N MET A 193 3.85 -0.64 -13.97
CA MET A 193 4.69 0.52 -14.29
C MET A 193 6.13 0.13 -14.69
N GLY A 194 6.56 -1.09 -14.37
CA GLY A 194 7.91 -1.59 -14.59
C GLY A 194 8.97 -0.93 -13.72
N ASP A 195 10.23 -1.17 -14.04
CA ASP A 195 11.36 -0.82 -13.17
C ASP A 195 11.72 0.67 -13.26
N ASP A 196 11.70 1.24 -14.47
CA ASP A 196 12.16 2.61 -14.75
C ASP A 196 11.12 3.45 -15.50
N PRO A 197 9.97 3.77 -14.87
CA PRO A 197 8.93 4.55 -15.51
C PRO A 197 9.37 6.01 -15.72
N GLN A 198 9.09 6.56 -16.90
CA GLN A 198 9.58 7.88 -17.32
C GLN A 198 8.59 8.99 -16.94
N GLU A 199 9.04 10.09 -16.34
CA GLU A 199 8.16 11.22 -16.02
C GLU A 199 7.60 11.85 -17.32
N ILE A 200 6.28 12.06 -17.36
CA ILE A 200 5.63 12.67 -18.52
C ILE A 200 5.72 14.20 -18.37
N ILE A 201 6.67 14.79 -19.08
CA ILE A 201 6.87 16.24 -19.14
C ILE A 201 6.06 16.86 -20.28
N ASP A 202 5.89 16.10 -21.38
CA ASP A 202 5.17 16.52 -22.57
C ASP A 202 4.12 15.49 -23.00
N TRP A 203 2.85 15.80 -22.77
CA TRP A 203 1.70 14.97 -23.14
C TRP A 203 1.45 14.85 -24.64
N SER A 204 2.16 15.61 -25.48
CA SER A 204 2.13 15.42 -26.93
C SER A 204 2.90 14.17 -27.37
N THR A 205 3.81 13.67 -26.53
CA THR A 205 4.66 12.51 -26.82
C THR A 205 4.08 11.17 -26.36
N VAL A 206 2.92 11.20 -25.69
CA VAL A 206 2.27 10.00 -25.15
C VAL A 206 1.24 9.49 -26.15
N THR A 207 1.38 8.24 -26.56
CA THR A 207 0.46 7.59 -27.51
C THR A 207 -0.81 7.12 -26.79
N PRO A 208 -2.03 7.35 -27.33
CA PRO A 208 -3.23 6.69 -26.83
C PRO A 208 -3.04 5.18 -26.71
N GLY A 209 -3.37 4.62 -25.55
CA GLY A 209 -3.20 3.20 -25.22
C GLY A 209 -2.02 2.95 -24.29
N ALA A 210 -1.15 3.94 -24.11
CA ALA A 210 -0.08 3.90 -23.13
C ALA A 210 -0.62 3.71 -21.71
N ILE A 211 0.07 2.88 -20.93
CA ILE A 211 -0.20 2.74 -19.50
C ILE A 211 0.57 3.83 -18.76
N VAL A 212 -0.17 4.66 -18.03
CA VAL A 212 0.35 5.81 -17.29
C VAL A 212 -0.08 5.76 -15.83
N GLY A 213 0.73 6.28 -14.92
CA GLY A 213 0.47 6.18 -13.50
C GLY A 213 1.62 6.66 -12.62
N TRP A 214 1.71 6.11 -11.42
CA TRP A 214 2.82 6.38 -10.50
C TRP A 214 3.07 5.17 -9.60
N LYS A 215 4.34 4.97 -9.22
CA LYS A 215 4.73 3.97 -8.23
C LYS A 215 4.56 4.54 -6.82
N LYS A 216 4.32 3.67 -5.85
CA LYS A 216 4.32 4.04 -4.42
C LYS A 216 5.17 3.06 -3.61
N THR A 217 6.20 3.56 -2.95
CA THR A 217 7.02 2.75 -2.03
C THR A 217 6.17 2.32 -0.83
N GLY A 218 6.19 1.04 -0.50
CA GLY A 218 5.45 0.49 0.65
C GLY A 218 3.92 0.40 0.46
N GLY A 219 3.40 0.62 -0.75
CA GLY A 219 1.97 0.52 -1.04
C GLY A 219 1.67 0.19 -2.50
N SER A 220 0.38 0.26 -2.84
CA SER A 220 -0.05 0.15 -4.24
C SER A 220 0.14 1.50 -4.93
N GLY A 221 0.85 1.49 -6.05
CA GLY A 221 0.83 2.60 -7.00
C GLY A 221 -0.54 2.77 -7.65
N HIS A 222 -0.60 3.58 -8.70
CA HIS A 222 -1.79 3.74 -9.54
C HIS A 222 -1.42 3.55 -11.00
N VAL A 223 -2.35 3.02 -11.77
CA VAL A 223 -2.22 2.84 -13.22
C VAL A 223 -3.53 3.21 -13.90
N SER A 224 -3.44 3.69 -15.13
CA SER A 224 -4.57 4.05 -15.97
C SER A 224 -4.21 3.94 -17.43
N VAL A 225 -5.22 3.89 -18.29
CA VAL A 225 -5.03 3.90 -19.74
C VAL A 225 -5.17 5.33 -20.23
N TYR A 226 -4.15 5.83 -20.91
CA TYR A 226 -4.21 7.12 -21.60
C TYR A 226 -5.06 6.97 -22.86
N VAL A 227 -6.16 7.72 -22.99
CA VAL A 227 -7.07 7.62 -24.14
C VAL A 227 -7.14 8.91 -24.97
N LYS A 228 -6.89 10.06 -24.34
CA LYS A 228 -6.90 11.41 -24.97
C LYS A 228 -7.98 11.57 -26.05
N ASP A 229 -9.24 11.39 -25.67
CA ASP A 229 -10.38 11.64 -26.54
C ASP A 229 -11.05 12.97 -26.21
N GLY A 230 -12.10 13.33 -26.96
CA GLY A 230 -12.84 14.58 -26.75
C GLY A 230 -13.56 14.69 -25.39
N PHE A 231 -13.58 13.62 -24.59
CA PHE A 231 -14.30 13.55 -23.32
C PHE A 231 -13.37 13.43 -22.11
N SER A 232 -12.22 12.76 -22.29
CA SER A 232 -11.35 12.33 -21.21
C SER A 232 -9.91 12.09 -21.65
N THR A 233 -8.99 12.34 -20.72
CA THR A 233 -7.58 12.02 -20.89
C THR A 233 -7.27 10.58 -20.47
N TYR A 234 -7.97 10.08 -19.44
CA TYR A 234 -7.70 8.78 -18.83
C TYR A 234 -8.97 7.99 -18.60
N ILE A 235 -8.84 6.66 -18.61
CA ILE A 235 -9.80 5.74 -18.02
C ILE A 235 -9.09 4.94 -16.92
N ASP A 236 -9.67 4.93 -15.72
CA ASP A 236 -9.16 4.21 -14.56
C ASP A 236 -10.29 3.65 -13.69
N VAL A 237 -9.89 2.93 -12.64
CA VAL A 237 -10.77 2.54 -11.52
C VAL A 237 -10.11 3.06 -10.24
N ARG A 238 -10.86 3.78 -9.39
CA ARG A 238 -10.28 4.53 -8.27
C ARG A 238 -9.43 3.69 -7.34
N GLU A 239 -10.05 2.70 -6.74
CA GLU A 239 -9.53 1.93 -5.63
C GLU A 239 -10.07 0.50 -5.71
N PRO A 240 -9.41 -0.46 -5.07
CA PRO A 240 -9.99 -1.78 -4.84
C PRO A 240 -11.33 -1.69 -4.10
N ALA A 241 -12.13 -2.75 -4.21
CA ALA A 241 -13.40 -2.86 -3.52
C ALA A 241 -13.21 -2.66 -2.01
N SER A 242 -14.07 -1.83 -1.43
CA SER A 242 -14.10 -1.51 0.00
C SER A 242 -15.52 -1.62 0.54
N SER A 243 -15.70 -1.43 1.86
CA SER A 243 -17.04 -1.34 2.45
C SER A 243 -17.87 -0.20 1.87
N ASN A 244 -17.21 0.88 1.45
CA ASN A 244 -17.86 2.09 0.95
C ASN A 244 -18.09 2.05 -0.57
N ASP A 245 -17.33 1.21 -1.27
CA ASP A 245 -17.51 0.93 -2.70
C ASP A 245 -17.19 -0.55 -2.97
N PRO A 246 -18.17 -1.46 -2.82
CA PRO A 246 -17.94 -2.89 -3.01
C PRO A 246 -17.81 -3.28 -4.49
N ASN A 247 -18.18 -2.38 -5.41
CA ASN A 247 -18.29 -2.65 -6.84
C ASN A 247 -17.67 -1.51 -7.66
N PRO A 248 -16.36 -1.26 -7.50
CA PRO A 248 -15.70 -0.16 -8.16
C PRO A 248 -15.76 -0.32 -9.69
N LYS A 249 -16.15 0.76 -10.37
CA LYS A 249 -16.38 0.80 -11.82
C LYS A 249 -15.37 1.71 -12.52
N PRO A 250 -15.11 1.49 -13.82
CA PRO A 250 -14.30 2.39 -14.62
C PRO A 250 -14.92 3.79 -14.68
N ARG A 251 -14.06 4.79 -14.65
CA ARG A 251 -14.43 6.20 -14.77
C ARG A 251 -13.52 6.91 -15.76
N ARG A 252 -14.03 8.01 -16.30
CA ARG A 252 -13.31 8.91 -17.19
C ARG A 252 -12.80 10.11 -16.40
N LEU A 253 -11.55 10.49 -16.64
CA LEU A 253 -10.89 11.60 -15.95
C LEU A 253 -10.13 12.48 -16.94
N ASN A 254 -10.12 13.79 -16.68
CA ASN A 254 -9.29 14.75 -17.42
C ASN A 254 -7.97 15.06 -16.71
N SER A 255 -7.91 14.86 -15.39
CA SER A 255 -6.72 15.12 -14.56
C SER A 255 -6.84 14.38 -13.23
N TYR A 256 -5.70 14.09 -12.60
CA TYR A 256 -5.59 13.59 -11.23
C TYR A 256 -5.33 14.71 -10.20
N GLY A 257 -5.44 15.98 -10.61
CA GLY A 257 -5.15 17.16 -9.78
C GLY A 257 -3.69 17.59 -9.82
N ASN A 258 -3.40 18.77 -9.30
CA ASN A 258 -2.14 19.49 -9.55
C ASN A 258 -0.90 18.98 -8.80
N ALA A 259 -1.05 18.00 -7.90
CA ALA A 259 0.04 17.60 -7.00
C ALA A 259 0.76 16.31 -7.41
N GLN A 260 0.21 15.53 -8.34
CA GLN A 260 0.70 14.18 -8.60
C GLN A 260 1.41 14.11 -9.94
N LYS A 261 2.73 13.84 -9.89
CA LYS A 261 3.53 13.58 -11.08
C LYS A 261 3.07 12.29 -11.75
N MET A 262 2.88 12.34 -13.06
CA MET A 262 2.49 11.20 -13.88
C MET A 262 3.71 10.64 -14.60
N TYR A 263 3.75 9.32 -14.70
CA TYR A 263 4.83 8.59 -15.34
C TYR A 263 4.25 7.65 -16.41
N LEU A 264 5.04 7.42 -17.45
CA LEU A 264 4.81 6.43 -18.49
C LEU A 264 5.37 5.08 -18.01
N SER A 265 4.60 4.01 -18.13
CA SER A 265 5.08 2.65 -17.85
C SER A 265 6.29 2.30 -18.72
N SER A 266 7.31 1.70 -18.13
CA SER A 266 8.47 1.18 -18.87
C SER A 266 8.20 -0.15 -19.58
N ARG A 267 7.11 -0.85 -19.22
CA ARG A 267 6.73 -2.15 -19.81
C ARG A 267 5.64 -2.03 -20.86
N PHE A 268 4.68 -1.14 -20.62
CA PHE A 268 3.47 -0.99 -21.42
C PHE A 268 3.23 0.48 -21.78
N GLY A 269 4.32 1.25 -21.83
CA GLY A 269 4.31 2.61 -22.36
C GLY A 269 4.03 2.64 -23.85
N ASN A 270 4.59 3.66 -24.51
CA ASN A 270 4.55 3.82 -25.97
C ASN A 270 5.00 2.57 -26.72
#